data_AF-A0A3S1N9U5-F1
#
_entry.id   AF-A0A3S1N9U5-F1
#
_cell.length_a   1.000
_cell.length_b   1.000
_cell.length_c   1.000
_cell.angle_alpha   90.00
_cell.angle_beta   90.00
_cell.angle_gamma   90.00
#
_symmetry.space_group_name_H-M   'P 1'
#
loop_
_entity.id
_entity.type
_entity.pdbx_description
1 polymer ?
#
loop_
_entity_poly.entity_id
_entity_poly.type
_entity_poly.pdbx_seq_one_letter_code
_entity_poly.pdbx_strand_id
1 'polypeptide(L)' 'MNDRKVTPDMVPVIKLARYLGIPYSWISGYYPGLNFGRIADVMAGRLFPEIPPAAELPLDFPLPEAEAA' A
#
# COMPACT_ATOMS: atom_id res chain seq x y z
N MET A 1 15.75 -6.29 11.36
CA MET A 1 14.65 -5.88 10.45
C MET A 1 15.00 -4.52 9.89
N ASN A 2 15.26 -4.41 8.59
CA ASN A 2 15.37 -3.10 7.94
C ASN A 2 13.96 -2.53 7.83
N ASP A 3 13.66 -1.51 8.62
CA ASP A 3 12.39 -0.80 8.55
C ASP A 3 12.46 0.23 7.42
N ARG A 4 11.95 -0.15 6.23
CA ARG A 4 11.89 0.74 5.08
C ARG A 4 10.99 1.92 5.40
N LYS A 5 11.53 3.14 5.22
CA LYS A 5 10.74 4.36 5.33
C LYS A 5 9.71 4.43 4.20
N VAL A 6 8.52 4.92 4.53
CA VAL A 6 7.49 5.29 3.55
C VAL A 6 7.98 6.52 2.79
N THR A 7 7.89 6.49 1.47
CA THR A 7 8.11 7.66 0.61
C THR A 7 6.77 8.19 0.08
N PRO A 8 6.69 9.47 -0.34
CA PRO A 8 5.49 10.03 -0.95
C PRO A 8 4.91 9.18 -2.08
N ASP A 9 5.75 8.58 -2.92
CA ASP A 9 5.31 7.78 -4.09
C ASP A 9 4.64 6.45 -3.71
N MET A 10 4.92 5.92 -2.50
CA MET A 10 4.32 4.69 -2.02
C MET A 10 2.88 4.93 -1.50
N VAL A 11 2.60 6.14 -1.00
CA VAL A 11 1.36 6.46 -0.29
C VAL A 11 0.11 6.30 -1.16
N PRO A 12 0.06 6.80 -2.41
CA PRO A 12 -1.10 6.63 -3.28
C PRO A 12 -1.45 5.16 -3.49
N VAL A 13 -0.43 4.32 -3.71
CA VAL A 13 -0.57 2.88 -3.95
C VAL A 13 -1.05 2.16 -2.69
N ILE A 14 -0.45 2.46 -1.53
CA ILE A 14 -0.87 1.89 -0.23
C ILE A 14 -2.35 2.21 0.05
N LYS A 15 -2.74 3.48 -0.12
CA LYS A 15 -4.12 3.93 0.12
C LYS A 15 -5.10 3.25 -0.84
N LEU A 16 -4.79 3.21 -2.13
CA LEU A 16 -5.64 2.56 -3.13
C LEU A 16 -5.75 1.05 -2.86
N ALA A 17 -4.63 0.35 -2.63
CA ALA A 17 -4.62 -1.08 -2.33
C ALA A 17 -5.50 -1.40 -1.11
N ARG A 18 -5.46 -0.54 -0.08
CA ARG A 18 -6.31 -0.69 1.10
C ARG A 18 -7.78 -0.41 0.85
N TYR A 19 -8.11 0.55 0.00
CA TYR A 19 -9.48 0.77 -0.43
C TYR A 19 -10.03 -0.39 -1.27
N LEU A 20 -9.18 -1.07 -2.03
CA LEU A 20 -9.52 -2.30 -2.76
C LEU A 20 -9.55 -3.55 -1.86
N GLY A 21 -9.36 -3.41 -0.55
CA GLY A 21 -9.42 -4.53 0.39
C GLY A 21 -8.16 -5.40 0.44
N ILE A 22 -7.10 -5.04 -0.29
CA ILE A 22 -5.85 -5.83 -0.36
C ILE A 22 -5.18 -5.90 1.02
N PRO A 23 -4.79 -7.11 1.50
CA PRO A 23 -4.22 -7.27 2.83
C PRO A 23 -2.82 -6.65 2.95
N TYR A 24 -2.43 -6.29 4.18
CA TYR A 24 -1.14 -5.65 4.47
C TYR A 24 0.06 -6.51 4.06
N SER A 25 -0.09 -7.84 4.11
CA SER A 25 0.95 -8.79 3.68
C SER A 25 1.33 -8.62 2.21
N TRP A 26 0.37 -8.33 1.34
CA TRP A 26 0.61 -8.15 -0.09
C TRP A 26 1.29 -6.80 -0.37
N ILE A 27 0.83 -5.74 0.29
CA ILE A 27 1.43 -4.41 0.20
C ILE A 27 2.88 -4.43 0.72
N SER A 28 3.11 -5.12 1.84
CA SER A 28 4.45 -5.32 2.43
C SER A 28 5.35 -6.19 1.53
N GLY A 29 4.79 -7.20 0.87
CA GLY A 29 5.50 -8.01 -0.13
C GLY A 29 5.90 -7.21 -1.36
N TYR A 30 5.02 -6.34 -1.87
CA TYR A 30 5.31 -5.46 -3.01
C TYR A 30 6.38 -4.40 -2.69
N TYR A 31 6.50 -4.00 -1.42
CA TYR A 31 7.50 -3.06 -0.95
C TYR A 31 8.49 -3.72 0.02
N PRO A 32 9.57 -4.36 -0.48
CA PRO A 32 10.52 -5.08 0.36
C PRO A 32 11.02 -4.24 1.55
N GLY A 33 10.85 -4.79 2.76
CA GLY A 33 11.23 -4.15 4.02
C GLY A 33 10.22 -3.16 4.61
N LEU A 34 9.09 -2.91 3.94
CA LEU A 34 8.01 -2.09 4.49
C LEU A 34 7.19 -2.92 5.48
N ASN A 35 7.11 -2.50 6.74
CA ASN A 35 6.35 -3.23 7.75
C ASN A 35 4.88 -2.77 7.84
N PHE A 36 4.06 -3.57 8.55
CA PHE A 36 2.64 -3.33 8.71
C PHE A 36 2.32 -2.06 9.51
N GLY A 37 3.18 -1.69 10.46
CA GLY A 37 3.04 -0.45 11.23
C GLY A 37 3.09 0.78 10.32
N ARG A 38 4.01 0.79 9.36
CA ARG A 38 4.12 1.87 8.36
C ARG A 38 2.89 1.98 7.48
N ILE A 39 2.34 0.85 7.05
CA ILE A 39 1.09 0.81 6.28
C ILE A 39 -0.06 1.38 7.14
N ALA A 40 -0.14 1.00 8.42
CA ALA A 40 -1.13 1.54 9.35
C ALA A 40 -0.96 3.05 9.58
N ASP A 41 0.27 3.55 9.67
CA ASP A 41 0.55 4.99 9.83
C ASP A 41 0.07 5.80 8.62
N VAL A 42 0.23 5.28 7.40
CA VAL A 42 -0.31 5.91 6.18
C VAL A 42 -1.84 5.93 6.22
N MET A 43 -2.48 4.81 6.55
CA MET A 43 -3.95 4.72 6.59
C MET A 43 -4.57 5.55 7.72
N ALA A 44 -3.86 5.72 8.83
CA ALA A 44 -4.28 6.56 9.94
C ALA A 44 -4.03 8.06 9.69
N GLY A 45 -3.44 8.44 8.55
CA GLY A 45 -3.08 9.83 8.25
C GLY A 45 -1.91 10.37 9.08
N ARG A 46 -1.14 9.52 9.77
CA ARG A 46 0.07 9.91 10.50
C ARG A 46 1.25 10.18 9.57
N LEU A 47 1.28 9.50 8.42
CA LEU A 47 2.28 9.70 7.36
C LEU A 47 1.57 10.17 6.08
N PHE A 48 1.98 11.34 5.59
CA PHE A 48 1.50 11.92 4.33
C PHE A 48 -0.04 12.01 4.22
N PRO A 49 -0.72 12.70 5.17
CA PRO A 49 -2.18 12.81 5.18
C PRO A 49 -2.72 13.49 3.93
N GLU A 50 -1.97 14.44 3.35
CA GLU A 50 -2.42 15.23 2.20
C GLU A 50 -2.37 14.48 0.86
N ILE A 51 -1.62 13.38 0.77
CA ILE A 51 -1.45 12.65 -0.49
C ILE A 51 -2.68 11.77 -0.73
N PRO A 52 -3.47 11.98 -1.80
CA PRO A 52 -4.64 11.14 -2.06
C PRO A 52 -4.24 9.72 -2.53
N PRO A 53 -5.17 8.76 -2.52
CA PRO A 53 -4.98 7.47 -3.18
C PRO A 53 -4.71 7.64 -4.67
N ALA A 54 -4.01 6.67 -5.26
CA ALA A 54 -3.86 6.59 -6.71
C ALA A 54 -5.22 6.30 -7.38
N ALA A 55 -5.34 6.63 -8.67
CA ALA A 55 -6.48 6.24 -9.48
C ALA A 55 -6.42 4.76 -9.89
N GLU A 56 -5.20 4.25 -10.08
CA GLU A 56 -4.92 2.87 -10.49
C GLU A 56 -3.68 2.34 -9.75
N LEU A 57 -3.62 1.01 -9.57
CA LEU A 57 -2.44 0.36 -9.01
C LEU A 57 -1.38 0.18 -10.11
N PRO A 58 -0.09 0.11 -9.74
CA PRO A 58 0.97 -0.28 -10.68
C PRO A 58 0.64 -1.58 -11.39
N LEU A 59 0.99 -1.69 -12.68
CA LEU A 59 0.73 -2.88 -13.50
C LEU A 59 1.36 -4.16 -12.94
N ASP A 60 2.45 -4.03 -12.18
CA ASP A 60 3.16 -5.12 -11.52
C ASP A 60 2.70 -5.37 -10.08
N PHE A 61 1.71 -4.63 -9.59
CA PHE A 61 1.17 -4.82 -8.25
C PHE A 61 0.42 -6.17 -8.19
N PRO A 62 0.67 -7.02 -7.17
CA PRO A 62 0.00 -8.30 -7.08
C PRO A 62 -1.51 -8.06 -6.86
N LEU A 63 -2.31 -8.36 -7.88
CA LEU A 63 -3.75 -8.44 -7.76
C LEU A 63 -4.12 -9.91 -7.64
N PRO A 64 -5.09 -10.27 -6.78
CA PRO A 64 -5.69 -11.58 -6.91
C PRO A 64 -6.26 -11.64 -8.33
N GLU A 65 -5.95 -12.70 -9.07
CA GLU A 65 -6.73 -13.03 -10.26
C GLU A 65 -8.18 -12.90 -9.82
N ALA A 66 -8.89 -11.94 -10.39
CA ALA A 66 -10.29 -11.74 -10.08
C ALA A 66 -10.96 -13.08 -10.38
N GLU A 67 -11.33 -13.83 -9.34
CA GLU A 67 -12.22 -14.97 -9.53
C GLU A 67 -13.42 -14.39 -10.25
N ALA A 68 -13.55 -14.76 -11.53
CA ALA A 68 -14.69 -14.43 -12.35
C ALA A 68 -15.91 -15.06 -11.67
N ALA A 69 -16.62 -14.25 -10.90
CA ALA A 69 -17.93 -14.57 -10.37
C ALA A 69 -19.00 -14.35 -11.46
#